data_AF-A0A921Z7I5-F1
#
_entry.id   AF-A0A921Z7I5-F1
#
_cell.length_a   1.000
_cell.length_b   1.000
_cell.length_c   1.000
_cell.angle_alpha   90.00
_cell.angle_beta   90.00
_cell.angle_gamma   90.00
#
_symmetry.space_group_name_H-M   'P 1'
#
loop_
_entity.id
_entity.type
_entity.pdbx_description
1 polymer ?
#
loop_
_entity_poly.entity_id
_entity_poly.type
_entity_poly.pdbx_seq_one_letter_code
_entity_poly.pdbx_strand_id
1 'polypeptide(L)' 'ELVDIMLKRMDADLDGVINFTDFHESVVKTPSLLESLGYCLPERPAVYSFIATWCPTWGKM' A
#
# COMPACT_ATOMS: atom_id res chain seq x y z
N GLU A 1 -5.35 -6.51 19.17
CA GLU A 1 -4.15 -7.14 18.58
C GLU A 1 -3.71 -6.52 17.26
N LEU A 2 -4.41 -6.72 16.12
CA LEU A 2 -3.95 -6.14 14.83
C LEU A 2 -3.87 -4.60 14.87
N VAL A 3 -4.90 -3.95 15.44
CA VAL A 3 -4.93 -2.48 15.59
C VAL A 3 -3.75 -1.99 16.44
N ASP A 4 -3.44 -2.66 17.54
CA ASP A 4 -2.31 -2.30 18.42
C ASP A 4 -0.96 -2.46 17.71
N ILE A 5 -0.82 -3.47 16.86
CA ILE A 5 0.38 -3.67 16.03
C ILE A 5 0.49 -2.54 15.00
N MET A 6 -0.62 -2.14 14.36
CA MET A 6 -0.62 -1.05 13.39
C MET A 6 -0.22 0.27 14.03
N LEU A 7 -0.81 0.62 15.18
CA LEU A 7 -0.44 1.82 15.93
C LEU A 7 1.06 1.79 16.25
N LYS A 8 1.57 0.71 16.84
CA LYS A 8 3.02 0.59 17.13
C LYS A 8 3.94 0.67 15.91
N ARG A 9 3.44 0.37 14.71
CA ARG A 9 4.24 0.34 13.48
C ARG A 9 4.13 1.63 12.67
N MET A 10 3.02 2.35 12.79
CA MET A 10 2.67 3.43 11.86
C MET A 10 2.42 4.76 12.57
N ASP A 11 1.90 4.76 13.80
CA ASP A 11 1.66 5.97 14.60
C ASP A 11 3.00 6.45 15.19
N ALA A 12 3.63 7.42 14.54
CA ALA A 12 4.99 7.86 14.85
C ALA A 12 5.06 8.85 16.02
N ASP A 13 4.01 9.64 16.21
CA ASP A 13 3.90 10.63 17.29
C ASP A 13 3.13 10.14 18.51
N LEU A 14 2.57 8.92 18.44
CA LEU A 14 1.86 8.21 19.50
C LEU A 14 0.57 8.93 19.94
N ASP A 15 -0.11 9.59 19.00
CA ASP A 15 -1.38 10.28 19.26
C ASP A 15 -2.60 9.35 19.21
N GLY A 16 -2.41 8.09 18.83
CA GLY A 16 -3.44 7.06 18.71
C GLY A 16 -4.17 7.08 17.36
N VAL A 17 -3.71 7.86 16.40
CA VAL A 17 -4.26 8.03 15.06
C VAL A 17 -3.16 7.75 14.03
N ILE A 18 -3.51 7.08 12.93
CA ILE A 18 -2.61 6.96 11.78
C ILE A 18 -3.11 7.95 10.73
N ASN A 19 -2.50 9.13 10.69
CA ASN A 19 -2.83 10.13 9.68
C ASN A 19 -2.15 9.80 8.32
N PHE A 20 -2.34 10.64 7.31
CA PHE A 20 -1.75 10.39 6.00
C PHE A 20 -0.21 10.41 6.00
N THR A 21 0.41 11.30 6.77
CA THR A 21 1.86 11.41 6.86
C THR A 21 2.45 10.16 7.51
N ASP A 22 1.89 9.72 8.63
CA ASP A 22 2.22 8.47 9.32
C ASP A 22 2.16 7.27 8.38
N PHE A 23 1.04 7.15 7.67
CA PHE A 23 0.81 6.08 6.71
C PHE A 23 1.84 6.13 5.57
N HIS A 24 2.00 7.30 4.95
CA HIS A 24 2.87 7.47 3.79
C HIS A 24 4.33 7.18 4.14
N GLU A 25 4.87 7.76 5.21
CA GLU A 25 6.25 7.53 5.64
C GLU A 25 6.49 6.06 6.01
N SER A 26 5.54 5.44 6.72
CA SER A 26 5.60 4.04 7.11
C SER A 26 5.61 3.09 5.90
N VAL A 27 4.73 3.32 4.92
CA VAL A 27 4.63 2.50 3.71
C VAL A 27 5.83 2.70 2.80
N VAL A 28 6.33 3.93 2.65
CA VAL A 28 7.54 4.18 1.85
C VAL A 28 8.76 3.49 2.46
N LYS A 29 8.88 3.51 3.80
CA LYS A 29 9.95 2.82 4.53
C LYS A 29 9.78 1.30 4.54
N THR A 30 8.56 0.80 4.61
CA THR A 30 8.22 -0.62 4.66
C THR A 30 7.05 -0.93 3.72
N PRO A 31 7.33 -1.23 2.43
CA PRO A 31 6.30 -1.37 1.41
C PRO A 31 5.23 -2.43 1.67
N SER A 32 5.53 -3.46 2.47
CA SER A 32 4.56 -4.50 2.83
C SER A 32 3.40 -3.99 3.71
N LEU A 33 3.53 -2.80 4.33
CA LEU A 33 2.45 -2.21 5.12
C LEU A 33 1.29 -1.70 4.26
N LEU A 34 1.49 -1.47 2.96
CA LEU A 34 0.49 -0.90 2.06
C LEU A 34 -0.83 -1.70 2.03
N GLU A 35 -0.74 -3.03 2.06
CA GLU A 35 -1.89 -3.94 1.99
C GLU A 35 -2.06 -4.76 3.27
N SER A 36 -1.50 -4.28 4.38
CA SER A 36 -1.45 -5.02 5.65
C SER A 36 -2.80 -5.17 6.36
N LEU A 37 -3.80 -4.35 5.99
CA LEU A 37 -5.19 -4.49 6.42
C LEU A 37 -6.03 -5.38 5.50
N GLY A 38 -5.45 -5.84 4.40
CA GLY A 38 -6.11 -6.65 3.38
C GLY A 38 -5.69 -6.24 1.97
N TYR A 39 -5.86 -7.18 1.04
CA TYR A 39 -5.60 -6.95 -0.37
C TYR A 39 -6.58 -5.90 -0.92
N CYS A 40 -6.05 -4.81 -1.43
CA CYS A 40 -6.82 -3.71 -2.01
C CYS A 40 -6.30 -3.29 -3.39
N LEU A 41 -5.16 -3.85 -3.81
CA LEU A 41 -4.61 -3.69 -5.15
C LEU A 41 -4.80 -4.97 -5.98
N PRO A 42 -4.89 -4.85 -7.30
CA PRO A 42 -4.95 -6.02 -8.17
C PRO A 42 -3.65 -6.83 -8.10
N GLU A 43 -3.78 -8.15 -8.09
CA GLU A 43 -2.62 -9.03 -8.24
C GLU A 43 -1.92 -8.80 -9.59
N ARG A 44 -0.61 -9.11 -9.62
CA ARG A 44 0.22 -8.92 -10.83
C ARG A 44 -0.36 -9.55 -12.10
N PRO A 45 -0.95 -10.76 -12.10
CA PRO A 45 -1.56 -11.33 -13.29
C PRO A 45 -2.70 -10.49 -13.85
N ALA A 46 -3.58 -9.97 -12.97
CA ALA A 46 -4.69 -9.12 -13.37
C ALA A 46 -4.17 -7.80 -13.98
N VAL A 47 -3.13 -7.22 -13.39
CA VAL A 47 -2.45 -6.02 -13.93
C VAL A 47 -1.90 -6.29 -15.33
N TYR A 48 -1.16 -7.39 -15.52
CA TYR A 48 -0.57 -7.72 -16.82
C TYR A 48 -1.63 -7.98 -17.89
N SER A 49 -2.69 -8.74 -17.56
CA SER A 49 -3.80 -9.00 -18.48
C SER A 49 -4.52 -7.71 -18.87
N PHE A 50 -4.77 -6.82 -17.91
CA PHE A 50 -5.40 -5.53 -18.18
C PHE A 50 -4.53 -4.68 -19.13
N ILE A 51 -3.25 -4.49 -18.80
CA ILE A 51 -2.34 -3.66 -19.61
C ILE A 51 -2.19 -4.23 -21.01
N ALA A 52 -1.99 -5.54 -21.17
CA ALA A 52 -1.83 -6.18 -22.48
C ALA A 52 -3.08 -6.08 -23.36
N THR A 53 -4.27 -6.09 -22.75
CA THR A 53 -5.55 -6.05 -23.49
C THR A 53 -5.96 -4.62 -23.83
N TRP A 54 -5.83 -3.70 -22.89
CA TRP A 54 -6.44 -2.37 -22.97
C TRP A 54 -5.43 -1.23 -23.12
N CYS A 55 -4.14 -1.47 -22.85
CA CYS A 55 -3.09 -0.46 -22.91
C CYS A 55 -1.87 -0.94 -23.73
N PRO A 56 -2.03 -1.31 -25.02
CA PRO A 56 -0.98 -1.94 -25.82
C PRO A 56 0.26 -1.05 -26.08
N THR A 57 0.20 0.24 -25.73
CA THR A 57 1.30 1.22 -25.87
C THR A 57 1.93 1.64 -24.54
N TRP A 58 1.49 1.09 -23.39
CA TRP A 58 2.00 1.46 -22.08
C TRP A 58 3.51 1.14 -21.95
N GLY A 59 4.34 2.15 -21.67
CA GLY A 59 5.80 2.01 -21.51
C GLY A 59 6.65 2.16 -22.79
N LYS A 60 6.06 2.56 -23.93
CA LYS A 60 6.80 2.87 -25.18
C LYS A 60 7.22 4.35 -25.33
N MET A 61 7.43 5.06 -24.23
CA MET A 61 8.01 6.42 -24.23
C MET A 61 9.39 6.41 -23.61
#